data_AF-A0A8S8XLF1-F1
#
_entry.id   AF-A0A8S8XLF1-F1
#
_cell.length_a   1.000
_cell.length_b   1.000
_cell.length_c   1.000
_cell.angle_alpha   90.00
_cell.angle_beta   90.00
_cell.angle_gamma   90.00
#
_symmetry.space_group_name_H-M   'P 1'
#
loop_
_entity.id
_entity.type
_entity.pdbx_description
1 polymer ?
#
loop_
_entity_poly.entity_id
_entity_poly.type
_entity_poly.pdbx_seq_one_letter_code
_entity_poly.pdbx_strand_id
1 'polypeptide(L)'
;MLRATVMDFAGNTIVTNPVFYQILPSIDFQWNLTETNIDRLIVKPGDNTGNVTVTGLLEVNANYGGSITVRLEAAPADRFADVAWTIIDSRTLAAGSMTDKSELLSWNYTVPNEGQYDLRLVIDPNDVIDEYDEGNNENYMVVTGASVAASSMHHHSRHQSGRFSCVP
;
A
#
# COMPACT_ATOMS: atom_id res chain seq x y z
N MET A 1 5.67 -8.96 35.57
CA MET A 1 4.41 -8.80 36.33
C MET A 1 4.43 -7.43 36.96
N LEU A 2 3.58 -6.52 36.47
CA LEU A 2 3.42 -5.20 37.05
C LEU A 2 2.23 -5.21 38.01
N ARG A 3 2.42 -4.64 39.19
CA ARG A 3 1.33 -4.28 40.10
C ARG A 3 1.72 -3.01 40.84
N ALA A 4 0.75 -2.18 41.16
CA ALA A 4 0.96 -1.03 42.01
C ALA A 4 0.65 -1.40 43.46
N THR A 5 1.47 -0.89 44.37
CA THR A 5 1.18 -0.87 45.80
C THR A 5 1.02 0.58 46.20
N VAL A 6 -0.14 0.94 46.73
CA VAL A 6 -0.39 2.27 47.29
C VAL A 6 -0.36 2.14 48.81
N MET A 7 0.43 3.00 49.48
CA MET A 7 0.51 3.09 50.94
C MET A 7 0.07 4.49 51.38
N ASP A 8 -0.79 4.58 52.39
CA ASP A 8 -1.15 5.87 53.00
C ASP A 8 -0.18 6.26 54.14
N PHE A 9 -0.31 7.49 54.66
CA PHE A 9 0.51 8.00 55.76
C PHE A 9 0.27 7.32 57.11
N ALA A 10 -0.84 6.57 57.25
CA ALA A 10 -1.14 5.77 58.43
C ALA A 10 -0.59 4.34 58.31
N GLY A 11 0.00 3.98 57.17
CA GLY A 11 0.61 2.70 56.89
C GLY A 11 -0.30 1.63 56.30
N ASN A 12 -1.53 1.99 55.91
CA ASN A 12 -2.43 1.06 55.22
C ASN A 12 -1.95 0.85 53.78
N THR A 13 -2.11 -0.37 53.26
CA THR A 13 -1.68 -0.69 51.88
C THR A 13 -2.80 -1.36 51.08
N ILE A 14 -2.87 -1.01 49.80
CA ILE A 14 -3.69 -1.69 48.80
C ILE A 14 -2.78 -2.09 47.64
N VAL A 15 -2.94 -3.32 47.15
CA VAL A 15 -2.19 -3.87 46.02
C VAL A 15 -3.15 -4.14 44.88
N THR A 16 -2.83 -3.67 43.67
CA THR A 16 -3.65 -3.95 42.48
C THR A 16 -3.50 -5.42 42.05
N ASN A 17 -4.49 -5.91 41.29
CA ASN A 17 -4.35 -7.19 40.60
C ASN A 17 -3.09 -7.18 39.71
N PRO A 18 -2.34 -8.28 39.65
CA PRO A 18 -1.18 -8.38 38.80
C PRO A 18 -1.57 -8.31 37.33
N VAL A 19 -0.85 -7.49 36.57
CA VAL A 19 -0.96 -7.43 35.11
C VAL A 19 0.31 -8.04 34.50
N PHE A 20 0.12 -8.86 33.48
CA PHE A 20 1.20 -9.44 32.69
C PHE A 20 1.33 -8.64 31.41
N TYR A 21 2.56 -8.23 31.11
CA TYR A 21 2.94 -7.64 29.84
C TYR A 21 4.10 -8.50 29.32
N GLN A 22 3.98 -8.97 28.08
CA GLN A 22 5.05 -9.69 27.42
C GLN A 22 5.82 -8.67 26.59
N ILE A 23 7.02 -8.29 27.03
CA ILE A 23 7.94 -7.55 26.16
C ILE A 23 8.75 -8.60 25.40
N LEU A 24 8.39 -8.85 24.16
CA LEU A 24 9.22 -9.60 23.23
C LEU A 24 10.49 -8.78 22.94
N PRO A 25 11.68 -9.38 22.71
CA PRO A 25 12.74 -8.67 21.99
C PRO A 25 12.09 -8.20 20.68
N SER A 26 11.99 -6.88 20.52
CA SER A 26 10.88 -6.27 19.80
C SER A 26 10.79 -6.81 18.38
N ILE A 27 9.69 -7.52 18.10
CA ILE A 27 9.35 -7.95 16.74
C ILE A 27 9.13 -6.68 15.94
N ASP A 28 9.69 -6.63 14.76
CA ASP A 28 9.61 -5.47 13.87
C ASP A 28 9.46 -6.02 12.47
N PHE A 29 8.26 -5.85 11.91
CA PHE A 29 7.95 -6.11 10.53
C PHE A 29 8.29 -4.88 9.70
N GLN A 30 8.67 -5.10 8.45
CA GLN A 30 8.87 -4.02 7.51
C GLN A 30 8.74 -4.53 6.08
N TRP A 31 8.44 -3.60 5.17
CA TRP A 31 8.60 -3.85 3.74
C TRP A 31 10.04 -3.62 3.30
N ASN A 32 10.66 -4.60 2.67
CA ASN A 32 11.95 -4.40 2.03
C ASN A 32 11.77 -3.44 0.83
N LEU A 33 12.30 -2.22 0.93
CA LEU A 33 12.10 -1.16 -0.06
C LEU A 33 12.80 -1.42 -1.41
N THR A 34 13.72 -2.39 -1.47
CA THR A 34 14.42 -2.71 -2.73
C THR A 34 13.58 -3.66 -3.58
N GLU A 35 12.95 -4.65 -2.95
CA GLU A 35 12.15 -5.69 -3.62
C GLU A 35 10.66 -5.31 -3.71
N THR A 36 10.18 -4.44 -2.81
CA THR A 36 8.80 -3.97 -2.81
C THR A 36 8.61 -2.89 -3.86
N ASN A 37 7.85 -3.20 -4.92
CA ASN A 37 7.69 -2.32 -6.07
C ASN A 37 6.42 -2.65 -6.88
N ILE A 38 6.14 -1.83 -7.88
CA ILE A 38 5.15 -2.03 -8.92
C ILE A 38 5.84 -2.25 -10.27
N ASP A 39 5.34 -3.18 -11.07
CA ASP A 39 5.93 -3.50 -12.39
C ASP A 39 5.87 -2.32 -13.38
N ARG A 40 4.84 -1.47 -13.27
CA ARG A 40 4.58 -0.34 -14.17
C ARG A 40 4.00 0.86 -13.43
N LEU A 41 4.59 2.03 -13.69
CA LEU A 41 4.13 3.32 -13.14
C LEU A 41 3.03 3.98 -13.98
N ILE A 42 2.93 3.62 -15.26
CA ILE A 42 1.96 4.21 -16.21
C ILE A 42 1.34 3.08 -17.01
N VAL A 43 0.01 3.05 -17.04
CA VAL A 43 -0.77 2.07 -17.82
C VAL A 43 -1.97 2.74 -18.48
N LYS A 44 -2.49 2.09 -19.53
CA LYS A 44 -3.79 2.48 -20.07
C LYS A 44 -4.87 1.97 -19.12
N PRO A 45 -5.68 2.83 -18.51
CA PRO A 45 -6.67 2.40 -17.51
C PRO A 45 -7.75 1.50 -18.12
N GLY A 46 -8.40 0.71 -17.26
CA GLY A 46 -9.52 -0.17 -17.58
C GLY A 46 -9.23 -1.66 -17.40
N ASP A 47 -10.29 -2.46 -17.25
CA ASP A 47 -10.25 -3.86 -16.78
C ASP A 47 -9.33 -4.81 -17.57
N ASN A 48 -9.08 -4.51 -18.84
CA ASN A 48 -8.28 -5.36 -19.73
C ASN A 48 -6.91 -4.77 -20.07
N THR A 49 -6.60 -3.54 -19.63
CA THR A 49 -5.38 -2.82 -20.03
C THR A 49 -4.65 -2.17 -18.86
N GLY A 50 -5.32 -1.98 -17.74
CA GLY A 50 -4.82 -1.26 -16.56
C GLY A 50 -4.20 -2.15 -15.49
N ASN A 51 -4.07 -3.45 -15.75
CA ASN A 51 -3.50 -4.40 -14.80
C ASN A 51 -2.04 -4.04 -14.54
N VAL A 52 -1.65 -4.05 -13.27
CA VAL A 52 -0.29 -3.90 -12.75
C VAL A 52 -0.07 -4.95 -11.67
N THR A 53 1.18 -5.36 -11.51
CA THR A 53 1.60 -6.29 -10.45
C THR A 53 2.32 -5.50 -9.37
N VAL A 54 1.81 -5.58 -8.15
CA VAL A 54 2.46 -5.07 -6.95
C VAL A 54 3.17 -6.22 -6.28
N THR A 55 4.47 -6.09 -6.06
CA THR A 55 5.30 -7.04 -5.33
C THR A 55 5.68 -6.41 -4.00
N GLY A 56 5.58 -7.17 -2.92
CA GLY A 56 6.06 -6.75 -1.61
C GLY A 56 6.84 -7.88 -0.94
N LEU A 57 8.04 -7.57 -0.47
CA LEU A 57 8.81 -8.48 0.36
C LEU A 57 8.62 -8.05 1.82
N LEU A 58 7.85 -8.83 2.56
CA LEU A 58 7.65 -8.65 4.00
C LEU A 58 8.84 -9.28 4.73
N GLU A 59 9.48 -8.54 5.61
CA GLU A 59 10.57 -9.03 6.45
C GLU A 59 10.22 -8.84 7.93
N VAL A 60 10.78 -9.70 8.78
CA VAL A 60 10.70 -9.56 10.24
C VAL A 60 12.07 -9.78 10.87
N ASN A 61 12.42 -8.99 11.88
CA ASN A 61 13.75 -9.07 12.50
C ASN A 61 14.00 -10.39 13.30
N ALA A 62 12.93 -11.07 13.72
CA ALA A 62 12.94 -12.29 14.51
C ALA A 62 11.93 -13.32 13.99
N ASN A 63 12.14 -14.61 14.29
CA ASN A 63 11.20 -15.65 13.87
C ASN A 63 9.82 -15.38 14.48
N TYR A 64 8.79 -15.30 13.65
CA TYR A 64 7.43 -15.09 14.09
C TYR A 64 6.56 -16.31 13.78
N GLY A 65 5.96 -16.88 14.84
CA GLY A 65 5.12 -18.07 14.74
C GLY A 65 3.63 -17.76 14.61
N GLY A 66 3.22 -16.50 14.77
CA GLY A 66 1.82 -16.09 14.66
C GLY A 66 1.37 -15.92 13.21
N SER A 67 0.09 -15.65 13.03
CA SER A 67 -0.47 -15.20 11.76
C SER A 67 -0.39 -13.68 11.66
N ILE A 68 -0.20 -13.15 10.46
CA ILE A 68 -0.17 -11.71 10.20
C ILE A 68 -1.13 -11.37 9.06
N THR A 69 -1.84 -10.24 9.18
CA THR A 69 -2.69 -9.74 8.11
C THR A 69 -1.99 -8.62 7.38
N VAL A 70 -2.01 -8.67 6.05
CA VAL A 70 -1.45 -7.64 5.16
C VAL A 70 -2.48 -7.21 4.14
N ARG A 71 -2.42 -5.96 3.69
CA ARG A 71 -3.36 -5.40 2.70
C ARG A 71 -2.65 -4.69 1.58
N LEU A 72 -3.28 -4.73 0.41
CA LEU A 72 -3.08 -3.72 -0.63
C LEU A 72 -4.26 -2.76 -0.56
N GLU A 73 -3.97 -1.47 -0.49
CA GLU A 73 -4.96 -0.41 -0.49
C GLU A 73 -4.65 0.61 -1.59
N ALA A 74 -5.69 1.28 -2.09
CA ALA A 74 -5.57 2.31 -3.11
C ALA A 74 -6.44 3.52 -2.83
N ALA A 75 -5.97 4.69 -3.24
CA ALA A 75 -6.67 5.95 -3.15
C ALA A 75 -6.42 6.78 -4.43
N PRO A 76 -7.40 7.54 -4.94
CA PRO A 76 -7.10 8.59 -5.91
C PRO A 76 -6.10 9.59 -5.32
N ALA A 77 -5.08 10.00 -6.09
CA ALA A 77 -4.09 10.97 -5.64
C ALA A 77 -4.67 12.40 -5.72
N ASP A 78 -5.59 12.73 -4.81
CA ASP A 78 -6.10 14.09 -4.60
C ASP A 78 -5.48 14.70 -3.35
N ARG A 79 -4.58 15.67 -3.55
CA ARG A 79 -3.81 16.31 -2.47
C ARG A 79 -4.61 17.38 -1.70
N PHE A 80 -5.89 17.57 -2.04
CA PHE A 80 -6.73 18.60 -1.44
C PHE A 80 -7.92 18.05 -0.63
N ALA A 81 -8.07 16.73 -0.56
CA ALA A 81 -9.17 16.07 0.15
C ALA A 81 -8.63 15.05 1.16
N ASP A 82 -9.39 14.82 2.25
CA ASP A 82 -9.21 13.64 3.09
C ASP A 82 -9.65 12.41 2.28
N VAL A 83 -8.71 11.83 1.52
CA VAL A 83 -9.02 10.69 0.65
C VAL A 83 -9.03 9.40 1.47
N ALA A 84 -10.16 8.70 1.43
CA ALA A 84 -10.29 7.38 2.05
C ALA A 84 -9.56 6.32 1.21
N TRP A 85 -8.74 5.51 1.88
CA TRP A 85 -8.11 4.33 1.29
C TRP A 85 -9.14 3.23 1.09
N THR A 86 -9.18 2.66 -0.11
CA THR A 86 -10.00 1.49 -0.44
C THR A 86 -9.15 0.23 -0.30
N ILE A 87 -9.63 -0.75 0.46
CA ILE A 87 -8.99 -2.06 0.55
C ILE A 87 -9.21 -2.79 -0.78
N ILE A 88 -8.12 -3.05 -1.50
CA ILE A 88 -8.14 -3.79 -2.77
C ILE A 88 -8.06 -5.29 -2.50
N ASP A 89 -7.17 -5.70 -1.61
CA ASP A 89 -7.00 -7.09 -1.19
C ASP A 89 -6.53 -7.15 0.27
N SER A 90 -6.93 -8.20 0.98
CA SER A 90 -6.57 -8.44 2.37
C SER A 90 -6.25 -9.92 2.54
N ARG A 91 -5.03 -10.23 2.97
CA ARG A 91 -4.54 -11.59 3.13
C ARG A 91 -4.05 -11.81 4.54
N THR A 92 -4.41 -12.95 5.12
CA THR A 92 -3.84 -13.40 6.39
C THR A 92 -2.85 -14.51 6.09
N LEU A 93 -1.57 -14.26 6.36
CA LEU A 93 -0.52 -15.27 6.31
C LEU A 93 -0.72 -16.23 7.48
N ALA A 94 -0.59 -17.53 7.20
CA ALA A 94 -0.80 -18.55 8.21
C ALA A 94 0.28 -18.49 9.30
N ALA A 95 -0.05 -19.02 10.47
CA ALA A 95 0.93 -19.23 11.53
C ALA A 95 2.11 -20.04 11.00
N GLY A 96 3.33 -19.52 11.21
CA GLY A 96 4.57 -20.14 10.76
C GLY A 96 5.06 -19.73 9.37
N SER A 97 4.28 -18.95 8.60
CA SER A 97 4.74 -18.37 7.32
C SER A 97 5.96 -17.47 7.47
N MET A 98 6.18 -16.88 8.65
CA MET A 98 7.30 -15.97 8.93
C MET A 98 8.43 -16.63 9.75
N THR A 99 8.59 -17.96 9.63
CA THR A 99 9.62 -18.71 10.39
C THR A 99 11.02 -18.58 9.82
N ASP A 100 11.13 -18.33 8.52
CA ASP A 100 12.36 -17.98 7.81
C ASP A 100 12.60 -16.47 7.71
N LYS A 101 11.72 -15.68 8.34
CA LYS A 101 11.76 -14.22 8.49
C LYS A 101 11.42 -13.39 7.25
N SER A 102 11.01 -14.00 6.15
CA SER A 102 10.71 -13.26 4.93
C SER A 102 9.63 -13.94 4.11
N GLU A 103 8.67 -13.17 3.59
CA GLU A 103 7.64 -13.68 2.69
C GLU A 103 7.49 -12.75 1.48
N LEU A 104 7.62 -13.29 0.27
CA LEU A 104 7.41 -12.56 -0.97
C LEU A 104 5.96 -12.66 -1.42
N LEU A 105 5.30 -11.51 -1.55
CA LEU A 105 3.88 -11.41 -1.86
C LEU A 105 3.67 -10.67 -3.18
N SER A 106 2.64 -11.08 -3.91
CA SER A 106 2.25 -10.45 -5.18
C SER A 106 0.75 -10.19 -5.25
N TRP A 107 0.37 -8.98 -5.64
CA TRP A 107 -1.02 -8.55 -5.83
C TRP A 107 -1.22 -8.04 -7.25
N ASN A 108 -2.43 -8.26 -7.76
CA ASN A 108 -2.88 -7.63 -8.98
C ASN A 108 -3.73 -6.41 -8.65
N TYR A 109 -3.40 -5.27 -9.24
CA TYR A 109 -4.24 -4.08 -9.19
C TYR A 109 -4.61 -3.67 -10.61
N THR A 110 -5.82 -3.14 -10.81
CA THR A 110 -6.24 -2.63 -12.11
C THR A 110 -6.56 -1.17 -11.98
N VAL A 111 -5.81 -0.32 -12.68
CA VAL A 111 -6.04 1.13 -12.67
C VAL A 111 -7.38 1.42 -13.34
N PRO A 112 -8.38 1.93 -12.61
CA PRO A 112 -9.75 1.94 -13.10
C PRO A 112 -10.00 3.06 -14.12
N ASN A 113 -9.45 4.25 -13.90
CA ASN A 113 -9.66 5.43 -14.73
C ASN A 113 -8.35 6.19 -14.98
N GLU A 114 -8.41 7.17 -15.88
CA GLU A 114 -7.33 8.14 -16.03
C GLU A 114 -7.09 8.91 -14.73
N GLY A 115 -5.84 9.29 -14.48
CA GLY A 115 -5.42 9.97 -13.26
C GLY A 115 -4.40 9.17 -12.46
N GLN A 116 -3.86 9.81 -11.43
CA GLN A 116 -2.89 9.21 -10.53
C GLN A 116 -3.61 8.55 -9.35
N TYR A 117 -3.13 7.38 -8.95
CA TYR A 117 -3.57 6.63 -7.79
C TYR A 117 -2.37 6.39 -6.88
N ASP A 118 -2.55 6.67 -5.61
CA ASP A 118 -1.64 6.26 -4.55
C ASP A 118 -2.02 4.83 -4.15
N LEU A 119 -1.01 3.98 -4.03
CA LEU A 119 -1.13 2.61 -3.54
C LEU A 119 -0.34 2.50 -2.25
N ARG A 120 -0.79 1.64 -1.33
CA ARG A 120 0.02 1.25 -0.19
C ARG A 120 -0.12 -0.21 0.16
N LEU A 121 0.97 -0.81 0.58
CA LEU A 121 0.97 -2.07 1.31
C LEU A 121 0.94 -1.77 2.80
N VAL A 122 0.08 -2.46 3.54
CA VAL A 122 -0.12 -2.25 4.98
C VAL A 122 0.10 -3.56 5.71
N ILE A 123 0.97 -3.54 6.72
CA ILE A 123 1.20 -4.61 7.69
C ILE A 123 0.26 -4.40 8.88
N ASP A 124 -0.25 -5.50 9.41
CA ASP A 124 -1.14 -5.57 10.57
C ASP A 124 -2.12 -4.38 10.71
N PRO A 125 -3.04 -4.20 9.75
CA PRO A 125 -3.86 -2.99 9.66
C PRO A 125 -4.85 -2.79 10.82
N ASN A 126 -4.92 -3.75 11.77
CA ASN A 126 -5.77 -3.68 12.94
C ASN A 126 -4.97 -3.48 14.24
N ASP A 127 -3.64 -3.33 14.18
CA ASP A 127 -2.79 -3.02 15.33
C ASP A 127 -2.96 -4.06 16.46
N VAL A 128 -2.86 -5.35 16.09
CA VAL A 128 -3.05 -6.52 16.97
C VAL A 128 -1.72 -7.08 17.45
N ILE A 129 -0.66 -6.92 16.65
CA ILE A 129 0.70 -7.36 16.94
C ILE A 129 1.47 -6.14 17.43
N ASP A 130 1.84 -6.13 18.71
CA ASP A 130 2.71 -5.08 19.24
C ASP A 130 4.13 -5.20 18.65
N GLU A 131 4.59 -4.18 17.93
CA GLU A 131 5.89 -4.14 17.26
C GLU A 131 6.89 -3.19 17.95
N TYR A 132 8.13 -3.17 17.46
CA TYR A 132 9.12 -2.17 17.86
C TYR A 132 8.80 -0.79 17.31
N ASP A 133 8.42 -0.72 16.04
CA ASP A 133 8.18 0.51 15.29
C ASP A 133 6.92 0.41 14.45
N GLU A 134 5.77 0.82 15.00
CA GLU A 134 4.50 0.87 14.26
C GLU A 134 4.53 1.87 13.08
N GLY A 135 5.58 2.70 12.97
CA GLY A 135 5.71 3.73 11.94
C GLY A 135 6.20 3.24 10.58
N ASN A 136 6.61 1.98 10.47
CA ASN A 136 7.20 1.40 9.24
C ASN A 136 6.28 0.36 8.55
N ASN A 137 5.05 0.21 9.03
CA ASN A 137 4.08 -0.78 8.56
C ASN A 137 3.47 -0.49 7.17
N GLU A 138 3.72 0.70 6.63
CA GLU A 138 3.17 1.15 5.37
C GLU A 138 4.26 1.42 4.34
N ASN A 139 4.10 0.89 3.12
CA ASN A 139 4.92 1.25 1.97
C ASN A 139 4.06 1.83 0.85
N TYR A 140 4.42 3.03 0.40
CA TYR A 140 3.66 3.83 -0.54
C TYR A 140 4.23 3.77 -1.96
N MET A 141 3.35 3.65 -2.94
CA MET A 141 3.70 3.62 -4.35
C MET A 141 2.67 4.44 -5.15
N VAL A 142 2.99 4.72 -6.41
CA VAL A 142 2.12 5.52 -7.28
C VAL A 142 1.98 4.85 -8.63
N VAL A 143 0.77 4.87 -9.18
CA VAL A 143 0.48 4.44 -10.54
C VAL A 143 -0.42 5.46 -11.24
N THR A 144 -0.21 5.66 -12.54
CA THR A 144 -0.97 6.62 -13.34
C THR A 144 -1.70 5.93 -14.49
N GLY A 145 -3.01 6.11 -14.54
CA GLY A 145 -3.82 5.82 -15.71
C GLY A 145 -3.66 6.95 -16.72
N ALA A 146 -3.09 6.65 -17.88
CA ALA A 146 -2.96 7.63 -18.96
C ALA A 146 -3.48 7.04 -20.28
N SER A 147 -4.28 7.82 -21.03
CA SER A 147 -4.60 7.49 -22.41
C SER A 147 -3.69 8.23 -23.37
N VAL A 148 -3.26 7.52 -24.42
CA VAL A 148 -2.78 8.17 -25.64
C VAL A 148 -4.02 8.50 -26.46
N ALA A 149 -4.58 9.68 -26.25
CA ALA A 149 -5.39 10.29 -27.30
C ALA A 149 -4.43 10.53 -28.47
N ALA A 150 -4.50 9.69 -29.51
CA ALA A 150 -3.89 10.05 -30.78
C ALA A 150 -4.46 11.43 -31.14
N SER A 151 -3.58 12.42 -31.26
CA SER A 151 -3.94 13.74 -31.77
C SER A 151 -4.38 13.55 -33.22
N SER A 152 -5.63 13.12 -33.43
CA SER A 152 -6.32 13.25 -34.71
C SER A 152 -6.77 14.70 -34.81
N MET A 153 -5.80 15.62 -34.84
CA MET A 153 -6.05 16.90 -35.47
C MET A 153 -6.30 16.59 -36.94
N HIS A 154 -7.57 16.69 -37.32
CA HIS A 154 -8.07 16.77 -38.69
C HIS A 154 -7.03 17.31 -39.66
N HIS A 155 -6.50 16.42 -40.51
CA HIS A 155 -5.82 16.82 -41.73
C HIS A 155 -6.90 17.40 -42.66
N HIS A 156 -7.20 18.69 -42.52
CA HIS A 156 -8.02 19.43 -43.46
C HIS A 156 -7.22 19.55 -44.77
N SER A 157 -7.32 18.54 -45.62
CA SER A 157 -6.84 18.61 -47.00
C SER A 157 -7.73 19.60 -47.76
N ARG A 158 -7.42 20.90 -47.66
CA ARG A 158 -7.83 21.86 -48.69
C ARG A 158 -6.94 21.61 -49.90
N HIS A 159 -7.44 20.82 -50.84
CA HIS A 159 -6.95 20.81 -52.21
C HIS A 159 -6.98 22.25 -52.75
N GLN A 160 -5.80 22.83 -52.95
CA GLN A 160 -5.61 23.92 -53.90
C GLN A 160 -5.83 23.34 -55.30
N SER A 161 -6.92 23.71 -55.96
CA SER A 161 -7.03 23.60 -57.41
C SER A 161 -6.99 24.99 -58.01
N GLY A 162 -5.79 25.44 -58.35
CA GLY A 162 -5.60 26.55 -59.28
C GLY A 162 -6.08 26.15 -60.67
N ARG A 163 -7.02 26.89 -61.23
CA ARG A 163 -7.28 26.96 -62.67
C ARG A 163 -7.27 28.42 -63.08
N PHE A 164 -6.09 28.92 -63.44
CA PHE A 164 -5.99 30.06 -64.35
C PHE A 164 -6.15 29.51 -65.76
N SER A 165 -7.27 29.84 -66.41
CA SER A 165 -7.46 29.64 -67.84
C SER A 165 -7.41 31.02 -68.49
N CYS A 166 -6.33 31.29 -69.24
CA CYS A 166 -6.30 32.36 -70.22
C CYS A 166 -7.30 32.01 -71.35
N VAL A 167 -8.01 33.02 -71.85
CA VAL A 167 -8.87 32.97 -73.03
C VAL A 167 -8.51 34.22 -73.86
N PRO A 168 -8.44 34.10 -75.21
CA PRO A 168 -7.60 34.93 -76.08
C PRO A 168 -8.04 36.39 -76.25
#